data_AF-A0A6P2F1Z6-F1
#
_entry.id   AF-A0A6P2F1Z6-F1
#
_cell.length_a   1.000
_cell.length_b   1.000
_cell.length_c   1.000
_cell.angle_alpha   90.00
_cell.angle_beta   90.00
_cell.angle_gamma   90.00
#
_symmetry.space_group_name_H-M   'P 1'
#
loop_
_entity.id
_entity.type
_entity.pdbx_description
1 polymer ?
#
loop_
_entity_poly.entity_id
_entity_poly.type
_entity_poly.pdbx_seq_one_letter_code
_entity_poly.pdbx_strand_id
1 'polypeptide(L)'
;MTFRTTLFQALRAADIIVCNGQRVVSKLLDSGPEMLLEPYVDLADGSTQYIQDVEILVDGEGRAYTPAKGSETEPLVWGFQVVRSLRAADVATIEPPRLKLEEVVGRLRKIGGQGRRREEAS
;
A
#
# COMPACT_ATOMS: atom_id res chain seq x y z
N MET A 1 -14.80 10.48 -13.23
CA MET A 1 -13.72 11.39 -13.68
C MET A 1 -12.58 10.53 -14.19
N THR A 2 -11.96 10.86 -15.31
CA THR A 2 -10.80 10.14 -15.87
C THR A 2 -9.57 11.03 -15.83
N PHE A 3 -8.37 10.46 -15.68
CA PHE A 3 -7.11 11.22 -15.77
C PHE A 3 -6.05 10.44 -16.56
N ARG A 4 -5.10 11.18 -17.16
CA ARG A 4 -3.97 10.62 -17.91
C ARG A 4 -2.72 10.54 -17.05
N THR A 5 -1.97 9.46 -17.20
CA THR A 5 -0.65 9.24 -16.56
C THR A 5 0.10 8.18 -17.37
N THR A 6 1.31 7.79 -16.94
CA THR A 6 2.00 6.63 -17.52
C THR A 6 1.81 5.39 -16.67
N LEU A 7 1.92 4.20 -17.28
CA LEU A 7 1.77 2.94 -16.56
C LEU A 7 2.75 2.85 -15.38
N PHE A 8 4.01 3.24 -15.55
CA PHE A 8 5.00 3.13 -14.49
C PHE A 8 4.73 4.11 -13.35
N GLN A 9 4.23 5.32 -13.65
CA GLN A 9 3.81 6.26 -12.62
C GLN A 9 2.63 5.72 -11.81
N ALA A 10 1.61 5.17 -12.47
CA ALA A 10 0.47 4.56 -11.80
C ALA A 10 0.89 3.35 -10.93
N LEU A 11 1.75 2.50 -11.47
CA LEU A 11 2.31 1.35 -10.73
C LEU A 11 3.14 1.80 -9.53
N ARG A 12 3.90 2.90 -9.60
CA ARG A 12 4.65 3.42 -8.45
C ARG A 12 3.74 4.03 -7.38
N ALA A 13 2.65 4.68 -7.77
CA ALA A 13 1.78 5.43 -6.87
C ALA A 13 0.73 4.58 -6.15
N ALA A 14 0.34 3.43 -6.70
CA ALA A 14 -0.70 2.57 -6.13
C ALA A 14 -0.15 1.63 -5.04
N ASP A 15 -0.91 1.49 -3.95
CA ASP A 15 -0.62 0.55 -2.86
C ASP A 15 -1.07 -0.89 -3.21
N ILE A 16 -2.17 -1.01 -3.94
CA ILE A 16 -2.70 -2.28 -4.44
C ILE A 16 -2.86 -2.16 -5.95
N ILE A 17 -2.31 -3.17 -6.64
CA ILE A 17 -2.35 -3.26 -8.10
C ILE A 17 -2.89 -4.64 -8.46
N VAL A 18 -3.83 -4.67 -9.40
CA VAL A 18 -4.38 -5.87 -10.02
C VAL A 18 -4.14 -5.79 -11.52
N CYS A 19 -3.68 -6.89 -12.12
CA CYS A 19 -3.52 -7.06 -13.56
C CYS A 19 -4.30 -8.32 -13.98
N ASN A 20 -5.24 -8.20 -14.92
CA ASN A 20 -6.08 -9.30 -15.41
C ASN A 20 -6.74 -10.12 -14.28
N GLY A 21 -7.19 -9.45 -13.22
CA GLY A 21 -7.81 -10.08 -12.05
C GLY A 21 -6.82 -10.67 -11.04
N GLN A 22 -5.52 -10.69 -11.33
CA GLN A 22 -4.48 -11.18 -10.43
C GLN A 22 -3.77 -10.03 -9.74
N ARG A 23 -3.48 -10.20 -8.44
CA ARG A 23 -2.73 -9.19 -7.68
C ARG A 23 -1.27 -9.16 -8.14
N VAL A 24 -0.72 -7.97 -8.36
CA VAL A 24 0.72 -7.80 -8.56
C VAL A 24 1.43 -7.93 -7.23
N VAL A 25 2.43 -8.82 -7.16
CA VAL A 25 3.22 -9.11 -5.95
C VAL A 25 4.62 -8.51 -6.01
N SER A 26 5.18 -8.34 -7.21
CA SER A 26 6.49 -7.73 -7.45
C SER A 26 6.47 -6.97 -8.79
N LYS A 27 7.37 -5.99 -8.94
CA LYS A 27 7.49 -5.19 -10.16
C LYS A 27 8.91 -4.67 -10.37
N LEU A 28 9.39 -4.72 -11.61
CA LEU A 28 10.59 -4.05 -12.08
C LEU A 28 10.18 -3.00 -13.11
N LEU A 29 10.40 -1.72 -12.80
CA LEU A 29 9.87 -0.58 -13.57
C LEU A 29 10.95 0.32 -14.15
N ASP A 30 12.21 -0.12 -14.18
CA ASP A 30 13.22 0.67 -14.88
C ASP A 30 13.03 0.51 -16.40
N SER A 31 13.53 1.46 -17.17
CA SER A 31 13.48 1.42 -18.65
C SER A 31 14.67 2.15 -19.28
N GLY A 32 15.74 2.35 -18.49
CA GLY A 32 16.93 3.08 -18.89
C GLY A 32 17.83 2.29 -19.86
N PRO A 33 18.76 2.97 -20.54
CA PRO A 33 19.65 2.34 -21.53
C PRO A 33 20.62 1.29 -20.95
N GLU A 34 20.82 1.26 -19.64
CA GLU A 34 21.71 0.32 -18.95
C GLU A 34 20.98 -0.93 -18.40
N MET A 35 19.72 -1.13 -18.78
CA MET A 35 18.92 -2.23 -18.23
C MET A 35 19.34 -3.61 -18.77
N LEU A 36 19.57 -4.54 -17.86
CA LEU A 36 19.85 -5.95 -18.16
C LEU A 36 18.58 -6.81 -18.28
N LEU A 37 17.46 -6.32 -17.76
CA LEU A 37 16.18 -7.03 -17.75
C LEU A 37 15.08 -6.09 -18.25
N GLU A 38 14.15 -6.63 -19.01
CA GLU A 38 12.97 -5.87 -19.43
C GLU A 38 12.05 -5.58 -18.23
N PRO A 39 11.34 -4.45 -18.21
CA PRO A 39 10.36 -4.18 -17.16
C PRO A 39 9.23 -5.22 -17.14
N TYR A 40 8.85 -5.65 -15.94
CA TYR A 40 7.85 -6.70 -15.72
C TYR A 40 7.11 -6.51 -14.40
N VAL A 41 6.00 -7.24 -14.26
CA VAL A 41 5.30 -7.48 -12.99
C VAL A 41 5.14 -8.97 -12.76
N ASP A 42 5.31 -9.41 -11.52
CA ASP A 42 4.96 -10.77 -11.10
C ASP A 42 3.58 -10.76 -10.47
N LEU A 43 2.77 -11.75 -10.83
CA LEU A 43 1.39 -11.91 -10.41
C LEU A 43 1.28 -13.00 -9.33
N ALA A 44 0.22 -12.92 -8.52
CA ALA A 44 -0.01 -13.86 -7.42
C ALA A 44 -0.26 -15.31 -7.87
N ASP A 45 -0.61 -15.54 -9.13
CA ASP A 45 -0.72 -16.86 -9.74
C ASP A 45 0.63 -17.47 -10.15
N GLY A 46 1.73 -16.73 -9.93
CA GLY A 46 3.10 -17.14 -10.28
C GLY A 46 3.51 -16.78 -11.70
N SER A 47 2.66 -16.12 -12.48
CA SER A 47 3.01 -15.66 -13.83
C SER A 47 3.77 -14.32 -13.80
N THR A 48 4.59 -14.10 -14.82
CA THR A 48 5.31 -12.83 -15.05
C THR A 48 4.78 -12.18 -16.30
N GLN A 49 4.37 -10.91 -16.19
CA GLN A 49 3.91 -10.11 -17.31
C GLN A 49 4.95 -9.05 -17.66
N TYR A 50 5.54 -9.14 -18.85
CA TYR A 50 6.39 -8.08 -19.38
C TYR A 50 5.56 -6.87 -19.80
N ILE A 51 6.06 -5.69 -19.45
CA ILE A 51 5.35 -4.42 -19.63
C ILE A 51 6.28 -3.37 -20.26
N GLN A 52 5.69 -2.25 -20.61
CA GLN A 52 6.37 -1.07 -21.14
C GLN A 52 5.70 0.18 -20.58
N ASP A 53 6.46 1.27 -20.44
CA ASP A 53 5.87 2.52 -19.98
C ASP A 53 5.11 3.19 -21.14
N VAL A 54 3.79 3.26 -21.00
CA VAL A 54 2.87 3.83 -21.99
C VAL A 54 1.93 4.82 -21.31
N GLU A 55 1.41 5.77 -22.06
CA GLU A 55 0.31 6.62 -21.58
C GLU A 55 -0.94 5.76 -21.38
N ILE A 56 -1.60 5.94 -20.23
CA ILE A 56 -2.84 5.28 -19.88
C ILE A 56 -3.89 6.30 -19.46
N LEU A 57 -5.16 5.94 -19.65
CA LEU A 57 -6.30 6.67 -19.12
C LEU A 57 -6.90 5.88 -17.95
N VAL A 58 -6.83 6.43 -16.75
CA VAL A 58 -7.38 5.81 -15.53
C VAL A 58 -8.79 6.36 -15.29
N ASP A 59 -9.75 5.48 -15.10
CA ASP A 59 -11.14 5.83 -14.82
C ASP A 59 -11.40 6.18 -13.34
N GLY A 60 -12.65 6.52 -13.02
CA GLY A 60 -13.05 6.92 -11.66
C GLY A 60 -13.03 5.79 -10.63
N GLU A 61 -12.92 4.54 -11.09
CA GLU A 61 -12.78 3.35 -10.25
C GLU A 61 -11.31 2.90 -10.14
N GLY A 62 -10.39 3.63 -10.75
CA GLY A 62 -8.97 3.30 -10.75
C GLY A 62 -8.60 2.22 -11.77
N ARG A 63 -9.43 2.00 -12.81
CA ARG A 63 -9.14 1.01 -13.86
C ARG A 63 -8.47 1.66 -15.06
N ALA A 64 -7.59 0.91 -15.71
CA ALA A 64 -7.00 1.30 -17.00
C ALA A 64 -6.74 0.08 -17.88
N TYR A 65 -6.44 0.33 -19.16
CA TYR A 65 -6.15 -0.70 -20.13
C TYR A 65 -4.84 -0.38 -20.83
N THR A 66 -4.01 -1.40 -21.08
CA THR A 66 -2.80 -1.26 -21.89
C THR A 66 -2.69 -2.39 -22.90
N PRO A 67 -2.04 -2.16 -24.05
CA PRO A 67 -1.66 -3.27 -24.93
C PRO A 67 -0.73 -4.24 -24.18
N ALA A 68 -0.89 -5.54 -24.44
CA ALA A 68 0.09 -6.53 -24.01
C ALA A 68 1.36 -6.36 -24.85
N LYS A 69 2.53 -6.38 -24.22
CA LYS A 69 3.80 -6.23 -24.93
C LYS A 69 4.06 -7.48 -25.79
N GLY A 70 4.30 -7.28 -27.08
CA GLY A 70 4.73 -8.34 -28.01
C GLY A 70 3.62 -9.27 -28.53
N SER A 71 2.35 -8.85 -28.51
CA SER A 71 1.24 -9.75 -28.83
C SER A 71 0.04 -9.09 -29.52
N GLU A 72 -0.65 -9.83 -30.40
CA GLU A 72 -2.01 -9.54 -30.89
C GLU A 72 -3.12 -10.02 -29.92
N THR A 73 -2.77 -10.26 -28.65
CA THR A 73 -3.71 -10.75 -27.62
C THR A 73 -4.54 -9.64 -26.99
N GLU A 74 -5.48 -10.07 -26.16
CA GLU A 74 -6.31 -9.23 -25.32
C GLU A 74 -5.49 -8.19 -24.53
N PRO A 75 -6.06 -6.98 -24.33
CA PRO A 75 -5.40 -5.93 -23.56
C PRO A 75 -5.23 -6.34 -22.10
N LEU A 76 -4.18 -5.83 -21.46
CA LEU A 76 -4.01 -5.94 -20.02
C LEU A 76 -4.98 -4.98 -19.33
N VAL A 77 -5.75 -5.51 -18.40
CA VAL A 77 -6.69 -4.76 -17.57
C VAL A 77 -6.06 -4.51 -16.21
N TRP A 78 -5.95 -3.24 -15.85
CA TRP A 78 -5.35 -2.79 -14.61
C TRP A 78 -6.40 -2.28 -13.63
N GLY A 79 -6.17 -2.54 -12.35
CA GLY A 79 -6.85 -1.89 -11.24
C GLY A 79 -5.84 -1.32 -10.26
N PHE A 80 -5.97 -0.03 -9.96
CA PHE A 80 -5.10 0.72 -9.04
C PHE A 80 -5.90 1.19 -7.85
N GLN A 81 -5.42 0.89 -6.64
CA GLN A 81 -6.02 1.40 -5.41
C GLN A 81 -4.94 2.04 -4.54
N VAL A 82 -5.25 3.22 -4.01
CA VAL A 82 -4.44 3.92 -3.02
C VAL A 82 -5.12 3.76 -1.68
N VAL A 83 -4.43 3.12 -0.74
CA VAL A 83 -4.87 2.99 0.65
C VAL A 83 -4.37 4.22 1.38
N ARG A 84 -5.25 5.18 1.62
CA ARG A 84 -4.91 6.32 2.48
C ARG A 84 -4.50 5.79 3.85
N SER A 85 -3.38 6.27 4.39
CA SER A 85 -3.02 6.02 5.79
C SER A 85 -4.20 6.44 6.67
N LEU A 86 -4.63 5.55 7.56
CA LEU A 86 -5.65 5.86 8.57
C LEU A 86 -5.16 7.06 9.38
N ARG A 87 -5.84 8.20 9.26
CA ARG A 87 -5.58 9.32 10.16
C ARG A 87 -6.18 8.97 11.52
N ALA A 88 -5.64 9.51 12.60
CA ALA A 88 -6.20 9.33 13.94
C ALA A 88 -7.70 9.71 13.99
N ALA A 89 -8.13 10.66 13.15
CA ALA A 89 -9.53 11.08 13.02
C ALA A 89 -10.43 10.07 12.26
N ASP A 90 -9.87 9.17 11.47
CA ASP A 90 -10.60 8.12 10.75
C ASP A 90 -10.82 6.86 11.62
N VAL A 91 -10.10 6.74 12.74
CA VAL A 91 -10.31 5.67 13.72
C VAL A 91 -11.46 6.12 14.61
N ALA A 92 -12.54 5.34 14.64
CA ALA A 92 -13.60 5.54 15.62
C ALA A 92 -12.95 5.51 17.02
N THR A 93 -12.85 6.67 17.67
CA THR A 93 -12.46 6.75 19.07
C THR A 93 -13.46 5.93 19.85
N ILE A 94 -13.05 4.74 20.30
CA ILE A 94 -13.70 4.06 21.42
C ILE A 94 -13.71 5.12 22.52
N GLU A 95 -14.90 5.52 22.99
CA GLU A 95 -14.97 6.44 24.12
C GLU A 95 -14.05 5.89 25.21
N PRO A 96 -12.99 6.61 25.60
CA PRO A 96 -12.14 6.12 26.67
C PRO A 96 -13.03 5.93 27.90
N PRO A 97 -12.87 4.82 28.66
CA PRO A 97 -13.62 4.66 29.89
C PRO A 97 -13.40 5.92 30.72
N ARG A 98 -14.50 6.52 31.20
CA ARG A 98 -14.49 7.72 32.05
C ARG A 98 -13.88 7.37 33.41
N LEU A 99 -12.59 7.10 33.44
CA LEU A 99 -11.84 6.92 34.67
C LEU A 99 -11.82 8.28 35.36
N LYS A 100 -12.26 8.30 36.61
CA LYS A 100 -12.17 9.51 37.43
C LYS A 100 -10.68 9.82 37.67
N LEU A 101 -10.34 11.10 37.74
CA LEU A 101 -8.96 11.57 37.88
C LEU A 101 -8.25 10.89 39.05
N GLU A 102 -8.96 10.66 40.15
CA GLU A 102 -8.45 10.03 41.36
C GLU A 102 -8.00 8.58 41.11
N GLU A 103 -8.69 7.86 40.23
CA GLU A 103 -8.38 6.49 39.87
C GLU A 103 -7.14 6.41 38.97
N VAL A 104 -7.00 7.36 38.04
CA VAL A 104 -5.82 7.51 37.19
C VAL A 104 -4.58 7.84 38.04
N VAL A 105 -4.70 8.82 38.94
CA VAL A 105 -3.63 9.21 39.86
C VAL A 105 -3.26 8.05 40.79
N GLY A 106 -4.24 7.28 41.28
CA GLY A 106 -4.02 6.10 42.10
C GLY A 106 -3.24 5.00 41.36
N ARG A 107 -3.56 4.74 40.09
CA ARG A 107 -2.84 3.76 39.25
C ARG A 107 -1.42 4.22 38.94
N LEU A 108 -1.22 5.49 38.59
CA LEU A 108 0.11 6.06 38.32
C LEU A 108 1.01 6.04 39.55
N ARG A 109 0.48 6.34 40.75
CA ARG A 109 1.23 6.22 42.00
C ARG A 109 1.64 4.78 42.32
N LYS A 110 0.79 3.79 42.03
CA LYS A 110 1.13 2.37 42.21
C LYS A 110 2.27 1.94 41.28
N ILE A 111 2.24 2.38 40.03
CA ILE A 111 3.29 2.09 39.03
C ILE A 111 4.61 2.77 39.43
N GLY A 112 4.58 4.07 39.79
CA GLY A 112 5.78 4.80 40.23
C GLY A 112 6.34 4.33 41.58
N GLY A 113 5.50 3.77 42.45
CA GLY A 113 5.89 3.21 43.75
C GLY A 113 6.50 1.80 43.67
N GLN A 114 6.16 1.02 42.64
CA GLN A 114 6.72 -0.33 42.44
C GLN A 114 8.17 -0.32 41.95
N GLY A 115 8.61 0.75 41.26
CA GLY A 115 10.01 0.90 40.85
C GLY A 115 10.98 1.18 42.00
N ARG A 116 10.50 1.72 43.12
CA ARG A 116 11.36 2.22 44.21
C ARG A 116 11.64 1.21 45.32
N ARG A 117 11.01 0.02 45.31
CA ARG A 117 11.20 -1.03 46.32
C ARG A 117 12.14 -2.17 45.90
N ARG A 118 12.74 -2.12 44.71
CA ARG A 118 13.65 -3.17 44.22
C ARG A 118 15.14 -2.84 44.32
N GLU A 119 15.52 -1.64 44.77
CA GLU A 119 16.94 -1.25 44.92
C GLU A 119 17.48 -1.25 46.36
N GLU A 120 16.66 -1.51 47.38
CA GLU A 120 17.11 -1.64 48.78
C GLU A 120 16.96 -3.08 49.29
N ALA A 121 17.63 -4.02 48.61
CA ALA A 121 17.89 -5.36 49.12
C ALA A 121 19.08 -6.00 48.37
N SER A 122 20.28 -5.48 48.62
CA SER A 122 21.56 -6.20 48.44
C SER A 122 22.59 -5.60 49.39
#